data_AF-A0ABD0ZYV7-F1
#
_entry.id   AF-A0ABD0ZYV7-F1
#
_cell.length_a   1.000
_cell.length_b   1.000
_cell.length_c   1.000
_cell.angle_alpha   90.00
_cell.angle_beta   90.00
_cell.angle_gamma   90.00
#
_symmetry.space_group_name_H-M   'P 1'
#
loop_
_entity.id
_entity.type
_entity.pdbx_description
1 polymer ?
#
loop_
_entity_poly.entity_id
_entity_poly.type
_entity_poly.pdbx_seq_one_letter_code
_entity_poly.pdbx_strand_id
1 'polypeptide(L)'
;MSNTRIKSRCFEDLNDRERLEDSLEWEGYTEIKVKSDGNCQFRALADQLYKNSDFHKRVRQEIVKQLKYHPKFYKGLVDKMEFSEYVKNMSMNSVWGDEVTLKAAADVYGVKIELITSLKHSTNIVILPKSLKEPDKVVYLSYLAGTHFNSLHKNQDSGLSSSLASNTKLQRKKEKGKEEKKKEEEEKKEEKEKEEMKKEKEEKKKGKVMKEKNKNQHFHFSDVMSIHEQEEDDYSFY
;
A
#
# COMPACT_ATOMS: atom_id res chain seq x y z
N MET A 1 22.78 -13.08 43.27
CA MET A 1 23.08 -11.66 43.49
C MET A 1 22.98 -10.95 42.15
N SER A 2 21.84 -10.32 41.89
CA SER A 2 21.50 -9.63 40.66
C SER A 2 22.27 -8.31 40.61
N ASN A 3 23.24 -8.20 39.72
CA ASN A 3 24.03 -6.99 39.58
C ASN A 3 23.24 -5.98 38.74
N THR A 4 22.31 -5.28 39.40
CA THR A 4 21.52 -4.20 38.80
C THR A 4 22.45 -3.01 38.55
N ARG A 5 23.10 -3.02 37.38
CA ARG A 5 23.87 -1.88 36.90
C ARG A 5 22.91 -0.83 36.36
N ILE A 6 22.32 -0.05 37.26
CA ILE A 6 21.67 1.22 36.89
C ILE A 6 22.80 2.18 36.49
N LYS A 7 23.33 2.00 35.27
CA LYS A 7 24.12 3.03 34.61
C LYS A 7 23.12 4.07 34.12
N SER A 8 23.27 5.32 34.57
CA SER A 8 22.75 6.45 33.82
C SER A 8 23.28 6.32 32.38
N ARG A 9 22.39 6.04 31.42
CA ARG A 9 22.80 5.78 30.03
C ARG A 9 23.19 7.10 29.38
N CYS A 10 24.49 7.40 29.41
CA CYS A 10 25.04 8.45 28.57
C CYS A 10 25.17 7.86 27.16
N PHE A 11 24.19 8.15 26.30
CA PHE A 11 24.17 7.70 24.90
C PHE A 11 25.08 8.53 23.97
N GLU A 12 25.78 9.53 24.53
CA GLU A 12 26.63 10.49 23.82
C GLU A 12 27.78 9.82 23.06
N ASP A 13 28.40 8.78 23.64
CA ASP A 13 29.62 8.15 23.11
C ASP A 13 29.35 6.93 22.21
N LEU A 14 28.12 6.42 22.16
CA LEU A 14 27.79 5.23 21.36
C LEU A 14 27.59 5.59 19.88
N ASN A 15 27.89 4.66 18.98
CA ASN A 15 27.45 4.78 17.59
C ASN A 15 25.96 4.39 17.44
N ASP A 16 25.37 4.61 16.26
CA ASP A 16 23.94 4.32 16.02
C ASP A 16 23.58 2.85 16.25
N ARG A 17 24.46 1.93 15.84
CA ARG A 17 24.21 0.50 15.99
C ARG A 17 24.25 0.09 17.45
N GLU A 18 25.26 0.55 18.18
CA GLU A 18 25.39 0.31 19.61
C GLU A 18 24.18 0.86 20.37
N ARG A 19 23.75 2.11 20.10
CA ARG A 19 22.54 2.69 20.73
C ARG A 19 21.31 1.82 20.53
N LEU A 20 21.12 1.32 19.31
CA LEU A 20 19.98 0.48 18.97
C LEU A 20 20.06 -0.87 19.70
N GLU A 21 21.21 -1.54 19.66
CA GLU A 21 21.42 -2.83 20.34
C GLU A 21 21.20 -2.73 21.83
N ASP A 22 21.78 -1.71 22.45
CA ASP A 22 21.62 -1.43 23.87
C ASP A 22 20.12 -1.21 24.18
N SER A 23 19.38 -0.49 23.33
CA SER A 23 17.93 -0.24 23.53
C SER A 23 17.11 -1.53 23.38
N LEU A 24 17.45 -2.36 22.41
CA LEU A 24 16.78 -3.65 22.18
C LEU A 24 17.02 -4.63 23.33
N GLU A 25 18.24 -4.70 23.86
CA GLU A 25 18.58 -5.54 25.01
C GLU A 25 17.79 -5.10 26.25
N TRP A 26 17.79 -3.79 26.53
CA TRP A 26 17.06 -3.21 27.65
C TRP A 26 15.56 -3.51 27.60
N GLU A 27 14.96 -3.40 26.42
CA GLU A 27 13.53 -3.64 26.21
C GLU A 27 13.19 -5.13 25.98
N GLY A 28 14.19 -6.01 25.92
CA GLY A 28 14.00 -7.45 25.76
C GLY A 28 13.52 -7.88 24.37
N TYR A 29 14.02 -7.25 23.30
CA TYR A 29 13.70 -7.60 21.92
C TYR A 29 14.90 -8.18 21.15
N THR A 30 14.59 -9.02 20.16
CA THR A 30 15.55 -9.49 19.14
C THR A 30 15.09 -9.09 17.75
N GLU A 31 16.03 -8.66 16.90
CA GLU A 31 15.76 -8.36 15.49
C GLU A 31 15.60 -9.63 14.65
N ILE A 32 14.51 -9.69 13.90
CA ILE A 32 14.36 -10.58 12.75
C ILE A 32 14.81 -9.80 11.52
N LYS A 33 15.99 -10.17 11.01
CA LYS A 33 16.60 -9.50 9.86
C LYS A 33 15.78 -9.71 8.60
N VAL A 34 15.29 -8.62 8.02
CA VAL A 34 14.68 -8.62 6.68
C VAL A 34 15.72 -8.20 5.64
N LYS A 35 15.42 -8.44 4.36
CA LYS A 35 16.30 -8.03 3.26
C LYS A 35 16.56 -6.52 3.30
N SER A 36 17.84 -6.14 3.23
CA SER A 36 18.31 -4.74 3.17
C SER A 36 18.14 -4.16 1.77
N ASP A 37 16.89 -3.94 1.37
CA ASP A 37 16.51 -3.23 0.14
C ASP A 37 15.56 -2.07 0.47
N GLY A 38 15.19 -1.26 -0.53
CA GLY A 38 14.25 -0.16 -0.32
C GLY A 38 12.81 -0.58 0.01
N ASN A 39 12.56 -1.86 0.26
CA ASN A 39 11.28 -2.36 0.79
C ASN A 39 11.37 -2.77 2.26
N CYS A 40 12.52 -2.56 2.93
CA CYS A 40 12.78 -3.04 4.30
C CYS A 40 11.66 -2.72 5.28
N GLN A 41 11.13 -1.49 5.30
CA GLN A 41 10.03 -1.10 6.18
C GLN A 41 8.77 -1.94 5.91
N PHE A 42 8.39 -2.10 4.65
CA PHE A 42 7.23 -2.90 4.26
C PHE A 42 7.43 -4.40 4.51
N ARG A 43 8.67 -4.89 4.41
CA ARG A 43 9.05 -6.28 4.77
C ARG A 43 8.95 -6.52 6.27
N ALA A 44 9.43 -5.59 7.08
CA ALA A 44 9.35 -5.66 8.54
C ALA A 44 7.89 -5.60 9.03
N LEU A 45 7.07 -4.73 8.42
CA LEU A 45 5.62 -4.70 8.63
C LEU A 45 4.97 -6.01 8.21
N ALA A 46 5.30 -6.55 7.03
CA ALA A 46 4.74 -7.81 6.54
C ALA A 46 5.08 -8.99 7.45
N ASP A 47 6.29 -9.04 8.00
CA ASP A 47 6.68 -10.03 8.99
C ASP A 47 5.83 -9.92 10.27
N GLN A 48 5.64 -8.73 10.83
CA GLN A 48 4.80 -8.56 12.03
C GLN A 48 3.32 -8.87 11.78
N LEU A 49 2.81 -8.50 10.61
CA LEU A 49 1.40 -8.64 10.25
C LEU A 49 1.05 -10.08 9.87
N TYR A 50 1.89 -10.72 9.04
CA TYR A 50 1.60 -11.99 8.37
C TYR A 50 2.60 -13.11 8.68
N LYS A 51 3.62 -12.85 9.51
CA LYS A 51 4.73 -13.78 9.79
C LYS A 51 5.45 -14.24 8.52
N ASN A 52 5.46 -13.36 7.52
CA ASN A 52 6.14 -13.58 6.25
C ASN A 52 6.43 -12.24 5.55
N SER A 53 7.72 -11.91 5.45
CA SER A 53 8.19 -10.67 4.82
C SER A 53 7.95 -10.56 3.31
N ASP A 54 7.62 -11.66 2.62
CA ASP A 54 7.34 -11.66 1.17
C ASP A 54 6.01 -10.99 0.82
N PHE A 55 5.12 -10.79 1.81
CA PHE A 55 3.89 -10.01 1.63
C PHE A 55 4.13 -8.49 1.60
N HIS A 56 5.38 -8.01 1.56
CA HIS A 56 5.70 -6.58 1.54
C HIS A 56 5.01 -5.80 0.41
N LYS A 57 4.80 -6.41 -0.76
CA LYS A 57 4.08 -5.77 -1.88
C LYS A 57 2.63 -5.47 -1.52
N ARG A 58 1.95 -6.43 -0.88
CA ARG A 58 0.58 -6.25 -0.38
C ARG A 58 0.53 -5.15 0.68
N VAL A 59 1.49 -5.16 1.62
CA VAL A 59 1.57 -4.12 2.65
C VAL A 59 1.72 -2.73 2.04
N ARG A 60 2.64 -2.55 1.08
CA ARG A 60 2.82 -1.29 0.35
C ARG A 60 1.53 -0.87 -0.36
N GLN A 61 0.86 -1.80 -1.05
CA GLN A 61 -0.38 -1.51 -1.77
C GLN A 61 -1.48 -0.99 -0.83
N GLU A 62 -1.70 -1.63 0.33
CA GLU A 62 -2.72 -1.18 1.29
C GLU A 62 -2.38 0.18 1.90
N ILE A 63 -1.11 0.42 2.24
CA ILE A 63 -0.65 1.73 2.72
C ILE A 63 -0.86 2.82 1.66
N VAL A 64 -0.49 2.55 0.40
CA VAL A 64 -0.68 3.52 -0.70
C VAL A 64 -2.16 3.76 -0.97
N LYS A 65 -3.02 2.74 -0.88
CA LYS A 65 -4.49 2.92 -0.96
C LYS A 65 -4.98 3.82 0.16
N GLN A 66 -4.56 3.58 1.40
CA GLN A 66 -4.91 4.40 2.56
C GLN A 66 -4.54 5.87 2.33
N LEU A 67 -3.32 6.14 1.86
CA LEU A 67 -2.85 7.48 1.52
C LEU A 67 -3.71 8.14 0.43
N LYS A 68 -4.11 7.38 -0.60
CA LYS A 68 -4.97 7.86 -1.70
C LYS A 68 -6.39 8.20 -1.26
N TYR A 69 -7.00 7.37 -0.41
CA TYR A 69 -8.39 7.55 0.00
C TYR A 69 -8.56 8.60 1.10
N HIS A 70 -7.51 8.87 1.89
CA HIS A 70 -7.58 9.79 3.03
C HIS A 70 -6.51 10.90 3.00
N PRO A 71 -6.36 11.66 1.89
CA PRO A 71 -5.29 12.64 1.73
C PRO A 71 -5.28 13.73 2.81
N LYS A 72 -6.47 14.10 3.32
CA LYS A 72 -6.64 15.12 4.37
C LYS A 72 -5.87 14.82 5.65
N PHE A 73 -5.52 13.55 5.91
CA PHE A 73 -4.86 13.15 7.14
C PHE A 73 -3.33 13.13 7.03
N TYR A 74 -2.81 13.09 5.80
CA TYR A 74 -1.38 12.87 5.56
C TYR A 74 -0.72 14.02 4.79
N LYS A 75 -1.50 14.82 4.05
CA LYS A 75 -0.95 15.90 3.20
C LYS A 75 -0.09 16.90 3.99
N GLY A 76 -0.48 17.25 5.21
CA GLY A 76 0.29 18.17 6.06
C GLY A 76 1.52 17.56 6.74
N LEU A 77 1.81 16.28 6.49
CA LEU A 77 3.00 15.58 6.99
C LEU A 77 4.07 15.41 5.90
N VAL A 78 3.79 15.87 4.68
CA VAL A 78 4.66 15.74 3.51
C VAL A 78 5.07 17.14 3.05
N ASP A 79 6.31 17.53 3.35
CA ASP A 79 6.78 18.90 3.11
C ASP A 79 7.69 19.04 1.88
N LYS A 80 8.25 17.92 1.39
CA LYS A 80 9.30 17.93 0.35
C LYS A 80 8.78 17.94 -1.08
N MET A 81 7.51 17.62 -1.29
CA MET A 81 6.88 17.52 -2.62
C MET A 81 5.36 17.56 -2.51
N GLU A 82 4.67 17.70 -3.64
CA GLU A 82 3.23 17.59 -3.68
C GLU A 82 2.76 16.19 -3.23
N PHE A 83 1.67 16.14 -2.47
CA PHE A 83 1.19 14.89 -1.89
C PHE A 83 0.82 13.84 -2.95
N SER A 84 0.28 14.27 -4.09
CA SER A 84 -0.04 13.37 -5.21
C SER A 84 1.22 12.73 -5.80
N GLU A 85 2.31 13.49 -5.90
CA GLU A 85 3.62 13.00 -6.34
C GLU A 85 4.23 12.05 -5.32
N TYR A 86 4.17 12.40 -4.04
CA TYR A 86 4.59 11.53 -2.93
C TYR A 86 3.90 10.16 -3.00
N VAL A 87 2.57 10.14 -3.14
CA VAL A 87 1.79 8.90 -3.23
C VAL A 87 2.13 8.10 -4.49
N LYS A 88 2.37 8.78 -5.63
CA LYS A 88 2.82 8.13 -6.87
C LYS A 88 4.19 7.48 -6.67
N ASN A 89 5.15 8.19 -6.11
CA ASN A 89 6.49 7.68 -5.83
C ASN A 89 6.43 6.50 -4.84
N MET A 90 5.65 6.63 -3.77
CA MET A 90 5.50 5.57 -2.76
C MET A 90 4.89 4.27 -3.31
N SER A 91 4.14 4.36 -4.43
CA SER A 91 3.63 3.18 -5.13
C SER A 91 4.69 2.38 -5.88
N MET A 92 5.85 2.97 -6.15
CA MET A 92 6.93 2.31 -6.87
C MET A 92 7.69 1.32 -5.98
N ASN A 93 8.14 0.22 -6.60
CA ASN A 93 8.93 -0.79 -5.91
C ASN A 93 10.26 -0.19 -5.42
N SER A 94 10.71 -0.62 -4.24
CA SER A 94 11.97 -0.19 -3.63
C SER A 94 12.10 1.30 -3.28
N VAL A 95 11.01 2.08 -3.34
CA VAL A 95 10.97 3.41 -2.71
C VAL A 95 10.85 3.24 -1.20
N TRP A 96 11.76 3.86 -0.46
CA TRP A 96 11.82 3.73 0.99
C TRP A 96 10.57 4.33 1.65
N GLY A 97 10.06 3.63 2.66
CA GLY A 97 9.03 4.17 3.53
C GLY A 97 9.61 5.13 4.56
N ASP A 98 8.75 5.97 5.11
CA ASP A 98 9.02 7.02 6.10
C ASP A 98 7.98 6.97 7.23
N GLU A 99 7.96 8.00 8.08
CA GLU A 99 7.01 8.12 9.18
C GLU A 99 5.55 8.22 8.71
N VAL A 100 5.29 8.83 7.55
CA VAL A 100 3.95 8.95 6.98
C VAL A 100 3.42 7.58 6.57
N THR A 101 4.27 6.73 5.98
CA THR A 101 3.89 5.34 5.70
C THR A 101 3.66 4.50 6.95
N LEU A 102 4.40 4.71 8.04
CA LEU A 102 4.13 4.04 9.32
C LEU A 102 2.78 4.49 9.91
N LYS A 103 2.47 5.79 9.84
CA LYS A 103 1.18 6.32 10.28
C LYS A 103 0.03 5.73 9.47
N ALA A 104 0.14 5.70 8.15
CA ALA A 104 -0.85 5.08 7.28
C ALA A 104 -0.96 3.56 7.51
N ALA A 105 0.15 2.87 7.83
CA ALA A 105 0.14 1.46 8.20
C ALA A 105 -0.66 1.21 9.50
N ALA A 106 -0.41 2.02 10.54
CA ALA A 106 -1.17 1.95 11.79
C ALA A 106 -2.66 2.11 11.52
N ASP A 107 -3.04 3.11 10.72
CA ASP A 107 -4.43 3.42 10.40
C ASP A 107 -5.13 2.31 9.60
N VAL A 108 -4.52 1.79 8.53
CA VAL A 108 -5.15 0.79 7.64
C VAL A 108 -5.26 -0.59 8.30
N TYR A 109 -4.30 -0.95 9.15
CA TYR A 109 -4.30 -2.24 9.84
C TYR A 109 -4.94 -2.18 11.24
N GLY A 110 -5.27 -0.99 11.74
CA GLY A 110 -5.82 -0.82 13.09
C GLY A 110 -4.86 -1.27 14.19
N VAL A 111 -3.55 -1.06 13.99
CA VAL A 111 -2.50 -1.55 14.89
C VAL A 111 -1.74 -0.40 15.54
N LYS A 112 -1.27 -0.62 16.77
CA LYS A 112 -0.22 0.21 17.37
C LYS A 112 1.13 -0.21 16.80
N ILE A 113 1.99 0.75 16.49
CA ILE A 113 3.38 0.47 16.13
C ILE A 113 4.28 0.98 17.25
N GLU A 114 5.12 0.11 17.78
CA GLU A 114 6.24 0.48 18.65
C GLU A 114 7.53 0.36 17.85
N LEU A 115 8.22 1.49 17.71
CA LEU A 115 9.46 1.60 16.95
C LEU A 115 10.62 1.89 17.90
N ILE A 116 11.56 0.95 18.02
CA ILE A 116 12.82 1.17 18.72
C ILE A 116 13.85 1.67 17.71
N THR A 117 14.55 2.75 18.01
CA THR A 117 15.40 3.43 17.02
C THR A 117 16.72 3.92 17.60
N SER A 118 17.72 4.10 16.74
CA SER A 118 19.04 4.63 17.11
C SER A 118 19.10 6.16 17.28
N LEU A 119 17.96 6.86 17.15
CA LEU A 119 17.90 8.31 17.29
C LEU A 119 18.34 8.75 18.70
N LYS A 120 19.19 9.77 18.77
CA LYS A 120 19.81 10.24 20.03
C LYS A 120 18.81 10.73 21.08
N HIS A 121 17.71 11.35 20.66
CA HIS A 121 16.76 12.01 21.55
C HIS A 121 15.48 11.22 21.81
N SER A 122 15.25 10.15 21.06
CA SER A 122 14.05 9.32 21.18
C SER A 122 14.40 7.91 20.75
N THR A 123 14.62 7.03 21.72
CA THR A 123 14.96 5.61 21.49
C THR A 123 13.72 4.76 21.21
N ASN A 124 12.53 5.26 21.57
CA ASN A 124 11.25 4.62 21.34
C ASN A 124 10.23 5.64 20.79
N ILE A 125 9.56 5.27 19.71
CA ILE A 125 8.48 6.05 19.07
C ILE A 125 7.24 5.16 19.01
N VAL A 126 6.12 5.67 19.52
CA VAL A 126 4.82 4.98 19.47
C VAL A 126 3.90 5.67 18.49
N ILE A 127 3.36 4.90 17.54
CA ILE A 127 2.41 5.38 16.54
C ILE A 127 1.08 4.66 16.79
N LEU A 128 0.05 5.44 17.12
CA LEU A 128 -1.31 4.95 17.33
C LEU A 128 -2.15 5.08 16.04
N PRO A 129 -3.08 4.16 15.79
CA PRO A 129 -4.05 4.32 14.71
C PRO A 129 -4.99 5.48 15.02
N LYS A 130 -5.60 6.06 13.99
CA LYS A 130 -6.58 7.14 14.13
C LYS A 130 -7.93 6.68 14.70
N SER A 131 -8.24 5.39 14.62
CA SER A 131 -9.45 4.82 15.21
C SER A 131 -9.52 5.11 16.71
N LEU A 132 -10.73 5.39 17.22
CA LEU A 132 -10.97 5.56 18.65
C LEU A 132 -11.01 4.22 19.40
N LYS A 133 -11.06 3.10 18.67
CA LYS A 133 -10.97 1.77 19.26
C LYS A 133 -9.53 1.48 19.67
N GLU A 134 -9.34 0.87 20.83
CA GLU A 134 -8.02 0.39 21.23
C GLU A 134 -7.50 -0.64 20.20
N PRO A 135 -6.22 -0.55 19.81
CA PRO A 135 -5.64 -1.48 18.87
C PRO A 135 -5.45 -2.87 19.52
N ASP A 136 -6.09 -3.88 18.94
CA ASP A 136 -6.00 -5.27 19.42
C ASP A 136 -4.62 -5.91 19.17
N LYS A 137 -3.77 -5.26 18.36
CA LYS A 137 -2.46 -5.77 17.97
C LYS A 137 -1.40 -4.67 18.00
N VAL A 138 -0.22 -5.04 18.49
CA VAL A 138 1.00 -4.22 18.44
C VAL A 138 1.97 -4.81 17.43
N VAL A 139 2.55 -3.93 16.62
CA VAL A 139 3.61 -4.21 15.65
C VAL A 139 4.91 -3.65 16.21
N TYR A 140 5.92 -4.50 16.35
CA TYR A 140 7.23 -4.11 16.89
C TYR A 140 8.27 -4.05 15.77
N LEU A 141 8.92 -2.89 15.64
CA LEU A 141 9.92 -2.62 14.61
C LEU A 141 11.18 -2.03 15.23
N SER A 142 12.32 -2.28 14.60
CA SER A 142 13.53 -1.49 14.84
C SER A 142 13.84 -0.62 13.64
N TYR A 143 14.49 0.51 13.90
CA TYR A 143 15.04 1.40 12.88
C TYR A 143 16.46 1.80 13.23
N LEU A 144 17.40 1.36 12.41
CA LEU A 144 18.73 1.95 12.38
C LEU A 144 18.64 3.22 11.55
N ALA A 145 18.76 4.38 12.20
CA ALA A 145 18.44 5.67 11.62
C ALA A 145 19.17 5.90 10.28
N GLY A 146 18.41 6.32 9.26
CA GLY A 146 18.89 6.54 7.89
C GLY A 146 19.27 5.27 7.12
N THR A 147 19.18 4.09 7.74
CA THR A 147 19.82 2.89 7.21
C THR A 147 18.85 1.74 6.95
N HIS A 148 18.09 1.25 7.94
CA HIS A 148 17.34 0.00 7.75
C HIS A 148 16.26 -0.23 8.80
N PHE A 149 15.17 -0.90 8.40
CA PHE A 149 14.13 -1.40 9.30
C PHE A 149 14.22 -2.91 9.45
N ASN A 150 14.09 -3.42 10.68
CA ASN A 150 13.84 -4.84 10.94
C ASN A 150 12.57 -5.04 11.74
N SER A 151 12.11 -6.30 11.73
CA SER A 151 11.02 -6.73 12.59
C SER A 151 11.56 -7.11 13.96
N LEU A 152 10.79 -6.89 15.03
CA LEU A 152 11.18 -7.26 16.39
C LEU A 152 10.29 -8.37 16.95
N HIS A 153 10.92 -9.32 17.62
CA HIS A 153 10.24 -10.31 18.45
C HIS A 153 10.68 -10.14 19.91
N LYS A 154 9.72 -10.24 20.83
CA LYS A 154 10.03 -10.31 22.26
C LYS A 154 10.87 -11.54 22.53
N ASN A 155 11.92 -11.37 23.32
CA ASN A 155 12.64 -12.48 23.90
C ASN A 155 11.63 -13.23 24.78
N GLN A 156 11.46 -14.54 24.54
CA GLN A 156 10.60 -15.31 25.44
C GLN A 156 11.27 -15.32 26.80
N ASP A 157 10.57 -14.86 27.83
CA ASP A 157 10.98 -15.09 29.21
C ASP A 157 11.16 -16.59 29.37
N SER A 158 12.37 -17.03 29.69
CA SER A 158 12.72 -18.42 29.97
C SER A 158 12.16 -18.84 31.34
N GLY A 159 10.85 -18.67 31.52
CA GLY A 159 10.07 -19.04 32.70
C GLY A 159 8.69 -19.52 32.27
N LEU A 160 8.49 -20.84 32.32
CA LEU A 160 7.19 -21.54 32.34
C LEU A 160 6.36 -21.55 31.03
N SER A 161 6.80 -22.25 29.99
CA SER A 161 5.88 -22.89 29.03
C SER A 161 6.54 -24.00 28.20
N SER A 162 7.01 -25.07 28.84
CA SER A 162 7.57 -26.25 28.17
C SER A 162 6.53 -27.37 27.93
N SER A 163 5.23 -27.07 27.86
CA SER A 163 4.18 -28.10 27.77
C SER A 163 3.16 -27.97 26.62
N LEU A 164 3.23 -26.96 25.74
CA LEU A 164 2.27 -26.83 24.61
C LEU A 164 2.86 -27.06 23.21
N ALA A 165 4.17 -27.31 23.07
CA ALA A 165 4.82 -27.41 21.76
C ALA A 165 4.55 -28.72 20.98
N SER A 166 3.77 -29.66 21.51
CA SER A 166 3.60 -31.00 20.90
C SER A 166 2.38 -31.14 19.97
N ASN A 167 1.44 -30.19 19.93
CA ASN A 167 0.14 -30.41 19.27
C ASN A 167 -0.10 -29.69 17.93
N THR A 168 0.83 -28.90 17.39
CA THR A 168 0.59 -28.14 16.15
C THR A 168 1.03 -28.85 14.86
N LYS A 169 1.66 -30.03 14.95
CA LYS A 169 2.18 -30.73 13.77
C LYS A 169 1.12 -31.54 12.98
N LEU A 170 -0.08 -31.74 13.53
CA LEU A 170 -1.14 -32.55 12.88
C LEU A 170 -2.27 -31.75 12.21
N GLN A 171 -2.32 -30.43 12.33
CA GLN A 171 -3.29 -29.59 11.58
C GLN A 171 -2.73 -29.02 10.26
N ARG A 172 -1.44 -29.21 9.98
CA ARG A 172 -0.72 -28.68 8.80
C ARG A 172 -1.04 -29.30 7.44
N LYS A 173 -2.03 -30.19 7.31
CA LYS A 173 -2.37 -30.86 6.04
C LYS A 173 -3.77 -30.59 5.48
N LYS A 174 -4.69 -29.93 6.20
CA LYS A 174 -6.08 -29.76 5.73
C LYS A 174 -6.39 -28.39 5.09
N GLU A 175 -5.56 -27.37 5.25
CA GLU A 175 -5.85 -26.02 4.73
C GLU A 175 -5.25 -25.70 3.35
N LYS A 176 -4.15 -26.36 2.95
CA LYS A 176 -3.50 -26.14 1.64
C LYS A 176 -4.41 -26.42 0.43
N GLY A 177 -5.36 -27.37 0.54
CA GLY A 177 -6.25 -27.72 -0.57
C GLY A 177 -7.46 -26.79 -0.75
N LYS A 178 -7.79 -25.94 0.23
CA LYS A 178 -8.94 -25.02 0.13
C LYS A 178 -8.55 -23.67 -0.47
N GLU A 179 -7.29 -23.26 -0.34
CA GLU A 179 -6.81 -21.95 -0.81
C GLU A 179 -6.46 -21.95 -2.31
N GLU A 180 -6.02 -23.10 -2.86
CA GLU A 180 -5.76 -23.26 -4.30
C GLU A 180 -7.06 -23.27 -5.13
N LYS A 181 -8.12 -23.92 -4.66
CA LYS A 181 -9.44 -23.90 -5.35
C LYS A 181 -10.10 -22.52 -5.37
N LYS A 182 -9.90 -21.70 -4.33
CA LYS A 182 -10.44 -20.33 -4.29
C LYS A 182 -9.71 -19.40 -5.25
N LYS A 183 -8.40 -19.57 -5.43
CA LYS A 183 -7.61 -18.77 -6.38
C LYS A 183 -7.98 -19.05 -7.84
N GLU A 184 -8.20 -20.31 -8.21
CA GLU A 184 -8.67 -20.66 -9.57
C GLU A 184 -10.09 -20.15 -9.87
N GLU A 185 -10.97 -20.08 -8.89
CA GLU A 185 -12.32 -19.52 -9.08
C GLU A 185 -12.32 -17.98 -9.20
N GLU A 186 -11.46 -17.29 -8.46
CA GLU A 186 -11.31 -15.82 -8.56
C GLU A 186 -10.68 -15.40 -9.89
N GLU A 187 -9.63 -16.09 -10.37
CA GLU A 187 -9.02 -15.79 -11.67
C GLU A 187 -10.01 -15.99 -12.84
N LYS A 188 -10.80 -17.07 -12.80
CA LYS A 188 -11.82 -17.33 -13.83
C LYS A 188 -12.96 -16.30 -13.82
N LYS A 189 -13.29 -15.72 -12.66
CA LYS A 189 -14.28 -14.63 -12.57
C LYS A 189 -13.72 -13.32 -13.13
N GLU A 190 -12.48 -12.98 -12.81
CA GLU A 190 -11.83 -11.79 -13.35
C GLU A 190 -11.66 -11.84 -14.86
N GLU A 191 -11.35 -13.01 -15.44
CA GLU A 191 -11.26 -13.17 -16.89
C GLU A 191 -12.61 -12.99 -17.59
N LYS A 192 -13.68 -13.56 -17.04
CA LYS A 192 -15.04 -13.39 -17.59
C LYS A 192 -15.51 -11.93 -17.54
N GLU A 193 -15.28 -11.22 -16.43
CA GLU A 193 -15.63 -9.79 -16.33
C GLU A 193 -14.85 -8.95 -17.33
N LYS A 194 -13.56 -9.23 -17.54
CA LYS A 194 -12.73 -8.54 -18.55
C LYS A 194 -13.23 -8.80 -19.98
N GLU A 195 -13.77 -9.98 -20.26
CA GLU A 195 -14.30 -10.34 -21.57
C GLU A 195 -15.66 -9.69 -21.84
N GLU A 196 -16.55 -9.65 -20.84
CA GLU A 196 -17.84 -8.94 -20.92
C GLU A 196 -17.63 -7.43 -21.12
N MET A 197 -16.69 -6.82 -20.38
CA MET A 197 -16.35 -5.41 -20.55
C MET A 197 -15.79 -5.08 -21.95
N LYS A 198 -15.15 -6.05 -22.63
CA LYS A 198 -14.67 -5.88 -24.01
C LYS A 198 -15.83 -5.92 -25.01
N LYS A 199 -16.76 -6.86 -24.85
CA LYS A 199 -17.96 -6.97 -25.71
C LYS A 199 -18.84 -5.72 -25.62
N GLU A 200 -19.05 -5.19 -24.42
CA GLU A 200 -19.85 -3.98 -24.22
C GLU A 200 -19.20 -2.73 -24.85
N LYS A 201 -17.85 -2.65 -24.86
CA LYS A 201 -17.11 -1.58 -25.52
C LYS A 201 -17.16 -1.69 -27.06
N GLU A 202 -17.19 -2.89 -27.61
CA GLU A 202 -17.33 -3.10 -29.06
C GLU A 202 -18.75 -2.78 -29.55
N GLU A 203 -19.79 -3.13 -28.79
CA GLU A 203 -21.17 -2.78 -29.11
C GLU A 203 -21.40 -1.26 -29.07
N LYS A 204 -20.84 -0.57 -28.07
CA LYS A 204 -20.87 0.90 -28.00
C LYS A 204 -20.14 1.57 -29.17
N LYS A 205 -19.09 0.94 -29.71
CA LYS A 205 -18.42 1.42 -30.94
C LYS A 205 -19.28 1.20 -32.18
N LYS A 206 -19.92 0.03 -32.34
CA LYS A 206 -20.81 -0.26 -33.47
C LYS A 206 -22.05 0.65 -33.49
N GLY A 207 -22.62 0.95 -32.33
CA GLY A 207 -23.76 1.88 -32.21
C GLY A 207 -23.43 3.32 -32.59
N LYS A 208 -22.19 3.79 -32.37
CA LYS A 208 -21.75 5.11 -32.83
C LYS A 208 -21.59 5.18 -34.35
N VAL A 209 -21.04 4.13 -34.97
CA VAL A 209 -20.86 4.05 -36.43
C VAL A 209 -22.20 4.03 -37.18
N MET A 210 -23.25 3.43 -36.60
CA MET A 210 -24.58 3.39 -37.22
C MET A 210 -25.32 4.74 -37.14
N LYS A 211 -25.07 5.53 -36.07
CA LYS A 211 -25.61 6.90 -35.94
C LYS A 211 -24.94 7.90 -36.91
N GLU A 212 -23.67 7.68 -37.25
CA GLU A 212 -22.95 8.51 -38.23
C GLU A 212 -23.43 8.25 -39.67
N LYS A 213 -23.75 7.00 -40.03
CA LYS A 213 -24.32 6.68 -41.35
C LYS A 213 -25.74 7.22 -41.55
N ASN A 214 -26.56 7.28 -40.50
CA ASN A 214 -27.94 7.77 -40.60
C ASN A 214 -28.07 9.30 -40.68
N LYS A 215 -27.03 10.06 -40.31
CA LYS A 215 -26.97 11.52 -40.55
C LYS A 215 -26.65 11.87 -42.00
N ASN A 216 -26.02 10.97 -42.76
CA ASN A 216 -25.67 11.19 -44.17
C ASN A 216 -26.73 10.73 -45.18
N GLN A 217 -27.84 10.12 -44.75
CA GLN A 217 -28.95 9.78 -45.66
C GLN A 217 -30.11 10.77 -45.63
N HIS A 218 -30.10 11.76 -44.73
CA HIS A 218 -31.16 12.78 -44.68
C HIS A 218 -30.85 14.06 -45.49
N PHE A 219 -29.80 14.04 -46.31
CA PHE A 219 -29.44 15.11 -47.26
C PHE A 219 -29.50 14.59 -48.71
N HIS A 220 -30.62 14.03 -49.17
CA HIS A 220 -30.76 13.76 -50.61
C HIS A 220 -32.20 13.58 -51.16
N PHE A 221 -33.20 14.30 -50.64
CA PHE A 221 -34.54 14.22 -51.26
C PHE A 221 -35.36 15.52 -51.33
N SER A 222 -34.80 16.69 -51.00
CA SER A 222 -35.53 17.97 -51.14
C SER A 222 -35.06 18.88 -52.28
N ASP A 223 -33.93 18.60 -52.92
CA ASP A 223 -33.28 19.59 -53.82
C ASP A 223 -33.50 19.33 -55.32
N VAL A 224 -34.53 18.56 -55.69
CA VAL A 224 -34.88 18.24 -57.09
C VAL A 224 -36.30 18.68 -57.45
N MET A 225 -36.80 19.80 -56.89
CA MET A 225 -37.92 20.54 -57.48
C MET A 225 -37.88 22.01 -57.04
N SER A 226 -38.02 22.93 -58.01
CA SER A 226 -37.87 24.39 -57.91
C SER A 226 -36.40 24.82 -57.96
N ILE A 227 -35.89 25.42 -59.04
CA ILE A 227 -36.28 26.75 -59.52
C ILE A 227 -36.11 26.80 -61.05
N HIS A 228 -37.22 27.03 -61.73
CA HIS A 228 -37.31 27.63 -63.07
C HIS A 228 -37.21 29.15 -62.89
N GLU A 229 -36.74 29.87 -63.93
CA GLU A 229 -36.91 31.33 -64.14
C GLU A 229 -36.05 32.23 -63.23
N GLN A 230 -35.18 33.15 -63.67
CA GLN A 230 -35.05 33.94 -64.90
C GLN A 230 -33.56 34.26 -65.15
N GLU A 231 -33.10 34.08 -66.39
CA GLU A 231 -31.86 34.66 -66.91
C GLU A 231 -32.22 35.64 -68.04
N GLU A 232 -31.56 36.78 -68.00
CA GLU A 232 -31.22 37.69 -69.11
C GLU A 232 -32.35 38.42 -69.86
N ASP A 233 -32.58 39.67 -69.44
CA ASP A 233 -32.92 40.76 -70.36
C ASP A 233 -31.68 41.65 -70.55
N ASP A 234 -30.99 41.46 -71.67
CA ASP A 234 -30.18 42.50 -72.33
C ASP A 234 -30.92 42.93 -73.60
N TYR A 235 -31.43 44.17 -73.64
CA TYR A 235 -31.69 44.87 -74.90
C TYR A 235 -31.57 46.39 -74.73
N SER A 236 -30.64 46.95 -75.51
CA SER A 236 -30.21 48.34 -75.71
C SER A 236 -31.28 49.44 -75.77
N PHE A 237 -30.93 50.71 -75.42
CA PHE A 237 -30.78 51.85 -76.35
C PHE A 237 -30.41 53.19 -75.64
N TYR A 238 -29.49 53.93 -76.27
CA TYR A 238 -29.01 55.34 -76.10
C TYR A 238 -28.57 55.90 -74.74
#